data_AF-A0A1B2AGN5-F1
#
_entry.id   AF-A0A1B2AGN5-F1
#
_cell.length_a   1.000
_cell.length_b   1.000
_cell.length_c   1.000
_cell.angle_alpha   90.00
_cell.angle_beta   90.00
_cell.angle_gamma   90.00
#
_symmetry.space_group_name_H-M   'P 1'
#
loop_
_entity.id
_entity.type
_entity.pdbx_description
1 polymer ?
#
loop_
_entity_poly.entity_id
_entity_poly.type
_entity_poly.pdbx_seq_one_letter_code
_entity_poly.pdbx_strand_id
1 'polypeptide(L)'
;MTGREDDDYVDDEQLTLADDDERLPWLESGDEDEEAQGVDTGRIFGFAILALLALVAFVGGIWWFGNRSADNEVVADGSTIEAPEGPYKERPEDPGGKQFEGTGNLAPAVGEGRDTEGRIADSTPRPGIEMPKPGPAPTAAASAPAAGGVGVQVGAYSTREQAEAGWQKLQSQTDKLAGVSHRVIQGQADIGTVFRLQAIAGDAAAASRLCASLKSDGVACQVKP
;
A
#
# COMPACT_ATOMS: atom_id res chain seq x y z
N MET A 1 4.19 62.40 105.59
CA MET A 1 2.97 62.06 104.84
C MET A 1 3.37 62.14 103.37
N THR A 2 3.83 61.05 102.72
CA THR A 2 2.98 60.05 102.01
C THR A 2 1.88 60.80 101.25
N GLY A 3 1.91 60.96 99.93
CA GLY A 3 2.28 60.03 98.87
C GLY A 3 1.04 59.85 97.99
N ARG A 4 1.28 59.61 96.69
CA ARG A 4 0.36 59.04 95.68
C ARG A 4 -0.30 60.04 94.70
N GLU A 5 0.34 60.09 93.52
CA GLU A 5 -0.27 60.22 92.19
C GLU A 5 -1.48 59.30 92.02
N ASP A 6 -2.47 59.67 91.19
CA ASP A 6 -2.88 58.88 90.02
C ASP A 6 -4.16 59.49 89.42
N ASP A 7 -4.01 59.89 88.16
CA ASP A 7 -5.05 60.07 87.16
C ASP A 7 -5.98 58.84 87.10
N ASP A 8 -7.28 59.08 86.88
CA ASP A 8 -8.13 58.10 86.21
C ASP A 8 -8.94 58.87 85.15
N TYR A 9 -8.28 59.05 84.00
CA TYR A 9 -8.90 59.29 82.71
C TYR A 9 -9.83 58.10 82.43
N VAL A 10 -11.12 58.35 82.30
CA VAL A 10 -12.02 57.40 81.64
C VAL A 10 -11.76 57.55 80.14
N ASP A 11 -10.64 56.99 79.70
CA ASP A 11 -10.34 56.68 78.30
C ASP A 11 -11.44 55.73 77.80
N ASP A 12 -12.15 56.21 76.79
CA ASP A 12 -12.72 55.41 75.70
C ASP A 12 -13.37 54.09 76.12
N GLU A 13 -14.70 54.10 76.25
CA GLU A 13 -15.51 52.95 75.85
C GLU A 13 -15.27 52.69 74.35
N GLN A 14 -14.11 52.09 74.04
CA GLN A 14 -13.83 51.48 72.77
C GLN A 14 -14.92 50.44 72.55
N LEU A 15 -15.76 50.74 71.56
CA LEU A 15 -16.76 49.85 71.00
C LEU A 15 -16.22 48.43 70.96
N THR A 16 -16.72 47.57 71.85
CA THR A 16 -16.45 46.13 71.86
C THR A 16 -17.05 45.55 70.57
N LEU A 17 -16.25 45.55 69.51
CA LEU A 17 -16.56 45.02 68.19
C LEU A 17 -16.60 43.51 68.27
N ALA A 18 -17.75 42.97 68.69
CA ALA A 18 -18.02 41.56 68.91
C ALA A 18 -17.10 40.94 69.98
N ASP A 19 -17.67 40.15 70.89
CA ASP A 19 -16.87 39.27 71.74
C ASP A 19 -15.91 38.46 70.84
N ASP A 20 -14.61 38.40 71.19
CA ASP A 20 -13.60 37.62 70.46
C ASP A 20 -13.98 36.12 70.31
N ASP A 21 -15.00 35.67 71.03
CA ASP A 21 -15.53 34.30 71.02
C ASP A 21 -16.70 34.08 70.01
N GLU A 22 -17.30 35.13 69.45
CA GLU A 22 -18.43 35.01 68.52
C GLU A 22 -17.91 34.77 67.08
N ARG A 23 -17.59 33.52 66.77
CA ARG A 23 -17.03 33.13 65.46
C ARG A 23 -18.00 33.47 64.31
N LEU A 24 -17.56 34.38 63.44
CA LEU A 24 -18.32 34.86 62.29
C LEU A 24 -18.07 33.96 61.06
N PRO A 25 -19.02 33.08 60.65
CA PRO A 25 -18.76 32.03 59.66
C PRO A 25 -18.47 32.52 58.24
N TRP A 26 -18.76 33.79 57.93
CA TRP A 26 -18.46 34.42 56.63
C TRP A 26 -17.06 35.05 56.56
N LEU A 27 -16.33 35.08 57.69
CA LEU A 27 -14.99 35.63 57.84
C LEU A 27 -13.91 34.54 57.95
N GLU A 28 -14.32 33.29 58.15
CA GLU A 28 -13.48 32.12 57.92
C GLU A 28 -13.26 32.05 56.40
N SER A 29 -12.01 32.27 55.95
CA SER A 29 -11.61 31.90 54.61
C SER A 29 -11.99 30.43 54.42
N GLY A 30 -12.53 30.05 53.26
CA GLY A 30 -13.04 28.70 52.97
C GLY A 30 -11.97 27.61 52.94
N ASP A 31 -11.01 27.67 53.85
CA ASP A 31 -9.90 26.77 54.08
C ASP A 31 -10.42 25.43 54.65
N GLU A 32 -11.65 25.39 55.18
CA GLU A 32 -12.31 24.16 55.68
C GLU A 32 -12.93 23.31 54.55
N ASP A 33 -13.19 23.88 53.37
CA ASP A 33 -13.57 23.10 52.18
C ASP A 33 -12.34 22.59 51.40
N GLU A 34 -11.14 23.02 51.80
CA GLU A 34 -9.84 22.54 51.29
C GLU A 34 -9.28 21.38 52.11
N GLU A 35 -10.13 20.66 52.85
CA GLU A 35 -9.87 19.25 53.16
C GLU A 35 -9.86 18.47 51.83
N ALA A 36 -8.78 18.65 51.08
CA ALA A 36 -8.52 18.06 49.79
C ALA A 36 -8.76 16.57 49.95
N GLN A 37 -9.93 16.12 49.46
CA GLN A 37 -10.35 14.75 49.51
C GLN A 37 -9.23 13.90 48.93
N GLY A 38 -8.41 13.32 49.81
CA GLY A 38 -7.16 12.70 49.44
C GLY A 38 -7.49 11.56 48.49
N VAL A 39 -7.23 11.75 47.19
CA VAL A 39 -7.54 10.73 46.21
C VAL A 39 -6.68 9.53 46.55
N ASP A 40 -7.30 8.35 46.68
CA ASP A 40 -6.60 7.12 47.02
C ASP A 40 -5.60 6.77 45.91
N THR A 41 -4.36 7.21 46.12
CA THR A 41 -3.25 7.08 45.18
C THR A 41 -3.00 5.62 44.84
N GLY A 42 -3.22 4.69 45.77
CA GLY A 42 -3.10 3.26 45.53
C GLY A 42 -4.15 2.76 44.54
N ARG A 43 -5.39 3.24 44.66
CA ARG A 43 -6.47 2.91 43.72
C ARG A 43 -6.22 3.51 42.33
N ILE A 44 -5.70 4.73 42.25
CA ILE A 44 -5.30 5.36 40.97
C ILE A 44 -4.21 4.53 40.29
N PHE A 45 -3.15 4.17 41.01
CA PHE A 45 -2.08 3.33 40.46
C PHE A 45 -2.60 1.95 40.04
N GLY A 46 -3.51 1.35 40.80
CA GLY A 46 -4.17 0.10 40.44
C GLY A 46 -4.93 0.20 39.11
N PHE A 47 -5.74 1.24 38.92
CA PHE A 47 -6.45 1.46 37.66
C PHE A 47 -5.51 1.83 36.51
N ALA A 48 -4.45 2.60 36.76
CA ALA A 48 -3.46 2.95 35.76
C ALA A 48 -2.72 1.70 35.24
N ILE A 49 -2.32 0.79 36.13
CA ILE A 49 -1.67 -0.48 35.77
C ILE A 49 -2.66 -1.37 35.00
N LEU A 50 -3.91 -1.47 35.44
CA LEU A 50 -4.93 -2.28 34.76
C LEU A 50 -5.20 -1.74 33.35
N ALA A 51 -5.32 -0.42 33.18
CA ALA A 51 -5.46 0.22 31.88
C ALA A 51 -4.25 -0.03 30.97
N LEU A 52 -3.02 0.03 31.51
CA LEU A 52 -1.80 -0.29 30.78
C LEU A 52 -1.77 -1.75 30.32
N LEU A 53 -2.12 -2.69 31.21
CA LEU A 53 -2.19 -4.11 30.88
C LEU A 53 -3.23 -4.39 29.81
N ALA A 54 -4.40 -3.74 29.87
CA ALA A 54 -5.43 -3.84 28.85
C ALA A 54 -4.93 -3.32 27.48
N LEU A 55 -4.20 -2.20 27.46
CA LEU A 55 -3.62 -1.66 26.24
C LEU A 55 -2.55 -2.59 25.66
N VAL A 56 -1.67 -3.13 26.50
CA VAL A 56 -0.65 -4.11 26.08
C VAL A 56 -1.30 -5.38 25.53
N ALA A 57 -2.34 -5.90 26.19
CA ALA A 57 -3.07 -7.06 25.71
C ALA A 57 -3.78 -6.78 24.37
N PHE A 58 -4.34 -5.58 24.19
CA PHE A 58 -4.99 -5.19 22.94
C PHE A 58 -4.00 -5.06 21.78
N VAL A 59 -2.90 -4.32 21.98
CA VAL A 59 -1.84 -4.17 20.96
C VAL A 59 -1.16 -5.50 20.66
N GLY A 60 -0.85 -6.28 21.70
CA GLY A 60 -0.29 -7.61 21.57
C GLY A 60 -1.24 -8.57 20.85
N GLY A 61 -2.54 -8.49 21.10
CA GLY A 61 -3.57 -9.24 20.39
C GLY A 61 -3.61 -8.90 18.91
N ILE A 62 -3.66 -7.61 18.55
CA ILE A 62 -3.63 -7.15 17.15
C ILE A 62 -2.37 -7.64 16.45
N TRP A 63 -1.20 -7.46 17.08
CA TRP A 63 0.07 -7.91 16.51
C TRP A 63 0.10 -9.43 16.29
N TRP A 64 -0.38 -10.20 17.26
CA TRP A 64 -0.40 -11.67 17.21
C TRP A 64 -1.37 -12.23 16.16
N PHE A 65 -2.55 -11.61 15.98
CA PHE A 65 -3.49 -11.98 14.92
C PHE A 65 -3.03 -11.52 13.52
N GLY A 66 -2.44 -10.33 13.43
CA GLY A 66 -1.86 -9.82 12.19
C GLY A 66 -0.66 -10.64 11.71
N ASN A 67 0.24 -11.00 12.63
CA ASN A 67 1.42 -11.81 12.32
C ASN A 67 1.06 -13.24 11.92
N ARG A 68 -0.04 -13.81 12.45
CA ARG A 68 -0.56 -15.11 11.98
C ARG A 68 -1.11 -15.11 10.56
N SER A 69 -1.56 -13.96 10.09
CA SER A 69 -2.14 -13.86 8.74
C SER A 69 -1.05 -13.69 7.68
N ALA A 70 0.18 -13.35 8.07
CA ALA A 70 1.34 -13.25 7.18
C ALA A 70 1.84 -14.62 6.69
N ASP A 71 1.53 -15.71 7.40
CA ASP A 71 1.87 -17.08 6.98
C ASP A 71 0.93 -17.62 5.88
N ASN A 72 -0.15 -16.91 5.55
CA ASN A 72 -1.01 -17.21 4.40
C ASN A 72 -0.55 -16.43 3.16
N GLU A 73 0.76 -16.38 2.95
CA GLU A 73 1.31 -16.10 1.62
C GLU A 73 0.79 -17.23 0.73
N VAL A 74 -0.28 -16.95 0.00
CA VAL A 74 -0.65 -17.76 -1.16
C VAL A 74 0.49 -17.56 -2.15
N VAL A 75 1.55 -18.33 -1.95
CA VAL A 75 2.63 -18.50 -2.90
C VAL A 75 1.91 -18.92 -4.15
N ALA A 76 1.80 -18.00 -5.11
CA ALA A 76 1.43 -18.34 -6.45
C ALA A 76 2.57 -19.24 -6.93
N ASP A 77 2.39 -20.54 -6.70
CA ASP A 77 3.21 -21.60 -7.25
C ASP A 77 3.16 -21.36 -8.75
N GLY A 78 4.14 -20.64 -9.29
CA GLY A 78 4.26 -20.37 -10.71
C GLY A 78 4.60 -21.65 -11.48
N SER A 79 4.14 -22.80 -10.98
CA SER A 79 4.28 -24.09 -11.59
C SER A 79 3.55 -24.04 -12.92
N THR A 80 4.32 -24.33 -13.97
CA THR A 80 3.81 -24.51 -15.31
C THR A 80 2.79 -25.63 -15.27
N ILE A 81 1.53 -25.32 -15.59
CA ILE A 81 0.53 -26.36 -15.87
C ILE A 81 1.04 -27.13 -17.09
N GLU A 82 1.44 -28.37 -16.86
CA GLU A 82 1.96 -29.24 -17.90
C GLU A 82 0.87 -29.46 -18.95
N ALA A 83 1.15 -29.05 -20.19
CA ALA A 83 0.20 -29.23 -21.27
C ALA A 83 0.00 -30.75 -21.48
N PRO A 84 -1.25 -31.24 -21.51
CA PRO A 84 -1.51 -32.65 -21.78
C PRO A 84 -0.86 -33.03 -23.13
N GLU A 85 -0.19 -34.18 -23.19
CA GLU A 85 0.65 -34.61 -24.33
C GLU A 85 -0.14 -34.94 -25.63
N GLY A 86 -1.41 -34.54 -25.72
CA GLY A 86 -2.26 -34.75 -26.88
C GLY A 86 -2.24 -33.58 -27.87
N PRO A 87 -2.45 -33.84 -29.18
CA PRO A 87 -2.70 -32.77 -30.13
C PRO A 87 -3.97 -32.01 -29.73
N TYR A 88 -3.81 -30.78 -29.24
CA TYR A 88 -4.93 -29.93 -28.81
C TYR A 88 -5.84 -29.50 -29.97
N LYS A 89 -5.38 -29.66 -31.22
CA LYS A 89 -6.15 -29.37 -32.42
C LYS A 89 -5.98 -30.51 -33.42
N GLU A 90 -6.94 -31.41 -33.41
CA GLU A 90 -7.07 -32.46 -34.41
C GLU A 90 -7.89 -31.94 -35.59
N ARG A 91 -7.45 -32.24 -36.81
CA ARG A 91 -8.21 -31.88 -38.00
C ARG A 91 -9.50 -32.71 -38.02
N PRO A 92 -10.67 -32.12 -38.27
CA PRO A 92 -11.89 -32.89 -38.45
C PRO A 92 -11.72 -33.95 -39.54
N GLU A 93 -12.14 -35.20 -39.28
CA GLU A 93 -12.08 -36.31 -40.23
C GLU A 93 -12.88 -36.02 -41.51
N ASP A 94 -13.91 -35.18 -41.40
CA ASP A 94 -14.63 -34.61 -42.54
C ASP A 94 -14.50 -33.08 -42.49
N PRO A 95 -13.67 -32.46 -43.36
CA PRO A 95 -13.47 -31.01 -43.38
C PRO A 95 -14.73 -30.23 -43.81
N GLY A 96 -15.86 -30.89 -44.07
CA GLY A 96 -17.16 -30.27 -44.15
C GLY A 96 -17.26 -29.22 -45.26
N GLY A 97 -17.82 -29.60 -46.39
CA GLY A 97 -18.15 -28.67 -47.46
C GLY A 97 -18.97 -29.36 -48.52
N LYS A 98 -20.15 -28.82 -48.86
CA LYS A 98 -20.81 -29.25 -50.09
C LYS A 98 -20.01 -28.69 -51.25
N GLN A 99 -19.40 -29.58 -52.03
CA GLN A 99 -18.76 -29.18 -53.29
C GLN A 99 -19.86 -28.77 -54.26
N PHE A 100 -19.93 -27.49 -54.59
CA PHE A 100 -20.81 -26.97 -55.63
C PHE A 100 -20.08 -26.98 -56.98
N GLU A 101 -20.80 -27.14 -58.08
CA GLU A 101 -20.20 -27.05 -59.43
C GLU A 101 -19.37 -25.76 -59.55
N GLY A 102 -18.07 -25.92 -59.84
CA GLY A 102 -17.09 -24.83 -59.91
C GLY A 102 -16.08 -24.76 -58.76
N THR A 103 -16.25 -25.57 -57.70
CA THR A 103 -15.25 -25.69 -56.63
C THR A 103 -14.14 -26.62 -57.10
N GLY A 104 -12.96 -26.07 -57.43
CA GLY A 104 -11.84 -26.83 -58.01
C GLY A 104 -11.71 -26.70 -59.53
N ASN A 105 -12.06 -25.55 -60.13
CA ASN A 105 -11.85 -25.23 -61.55
C ASN A 105 -10.36 -25.18 -61.94
N LEU A 106 -9.68 -26.33 -61.91
CA LEU A 106 -8.44 -26.60 -62.64
C LEU A 106 -8.73 -26.99 -64.10
N ALA A 107 -9.99 -27.35 -64.40
CA ALA A 107 -10.42 -27.84 -65.70
C ALA A 107 -10.12 -26.94 -66.92
N PRO A 108 -10.29 -25.60 -66.88
CA PRO A 108 -9.92 -24.76 -68.02
C PRO A 108 -8.40 -24.72 -68.23
N ALA A 109 -7.62 -24.72 -67.14
CA ALA A 109 -6.16 -24.63 -67.20
C ALA A 109 -5.51 -25.92 -67.75
N VAL A 110 -6.06 -27.10 -67.43
CA VAL A 110 -5.61 -28.38 -67.99
C VAL A 110 -6.00 -28.49 -69.48
N GLY A 111 -7.17 -27.96 -69.87
CA GLY A 111 -7.59 -27.87 -71.28
C GLY A 111 -6.69 -26.98 -72.15
N GLU A 112 -6.01 -26.00 -71.55
CA GLU A 112 -4.97 -25.18 -72.18
C GLU A 112 -3.58 -25.87 -72.20
N GLY A 113 -3.51 -27.16 -71.86
CA GLY A 113 -2.30 -27.99 -71.91
C GLY A 113 -1.36 -27.81 -70.72
N ARG A 114 -1.85 -27.30 -69.59
CA ARG A 114 -1.05 -27.16 -68.37
C ARG A 114 -1.25 -28.36 -67.44
N ASP A 115 -0.22 -29.19 -67.29
CA ASP A 115 -0.18 -30.23 -66.27
C ASP A 115 0.08 -29.62 -64.90
N THR A 116 -0.85 -29.82 -63.96
CA THR A 116 -0.66 -29.47 -62.54
C THR A 116 -0.99 -30.67 -61.67
N GLU A 117 0.05 -31.31 -61.13
CA GLU A 117 -0.08 -32.40 -60.17
C GLU A 117 -0.42 -31.81 -58.79
N GLY A 118 -1.64 -32.08 -58.30
CA GLY A 118 -2.09 -31.63 -56.98
C GLY A 118 -1.40 -32.41 -55.87
N ARG A 119 -0.20 -31.98 -55.46
CA ARG A 119 0.54 -32.59 -54.34
C ARG A 119 0.33 -31.79 -53.06
N ILE A 120 -0.51 -32.29 -52.17
CA ILE A 120 -0.47 -31.92 -50.75
C ILE A 120 0.62 -32.79 -50.10
N ALA A 121 1.63 -32.16 -49.50
CA ALA A 121 2.72 -32.88 -48.87
C ALA A 121 2.21 -33.67 -47.64
N ASP A 122 2.42 -35.00 -47.61
CA ASP A 122 2.29 -35.83 -46.40
C ASP A 122 3.43 -35.61 -45.39
N SER A 123 4.41 -34.77 -45.74
CA SER A 123 5.44 -34.35 -44.81
C SER A 123 5.01 -33.09 -44.08
N THR A 124 4.74 -33.22 -42.79
CA THR A 124 4.70 -32.10 -41.85
C THR A 124 5.96 -31.25 -42.06
N PRO A 125 5.86 -29.96 -42.42
CA PRO A 125 7.02 -29.10 -42.40
C PRO A 125 7.44 -28.98 -40.94
N ARG A 126 8.56 -29.58 -40.57
CA ARG A 126 9.23 -29.20 -39.32
C ARG A 126 9.67 -27.76 -39.52
N PRO A 127 9.17 -26.77 -38.74
CA PRO A 127 9.72 -25.43 -38.80
C PRO A 127 11.18 -25.55 -38.36
N GLY A 128 12.09 -25.48 -39.31
CA GLY A 128 13.51 -25.30 -39.06
C GLY A 128 13.73 -23.88 -38.58
N ILE A 129 13.28 -23.56 -37.37
CA ILE A 129 13.93 -22.52 -36.59
C ILE A 129 15.13 -23.24 -35.98
N GLU A 130 16.27 -23.16 -36.65
CA GLU A 130 17.56 -23.40 -35.99
C GLU A 130 17.64 -22.38 -34.85
N MET A 131 17.24 -22.85 -33.68
CA MET A 131 17.42 -22.14 -32.44
C MET A 131 18.93 -21.90 -32.31
N PRO A 132 19.42 -20.65 -32.30
CA PRO A 132 20.82 -20.42 -32.06
C PRO A 132 21.17 -21.09 -30.74
N LYS A 133 22.12 -22.04 -30.80
CA LYS A 133 22.71 -22.66 -29.62
C LYS A 133 23.02 -21.54 -28.62
N PRO A 134 22.56 -21.62 -27.35
CA PRO A 134 22.87 -20.61 -26.37
C PRO A 134 24.40 -20.48 -26.28
N GLY A 135 24.93 -19.38 -26.81
CA GLY A 135 26.19 -18.85 -26.30
C GLY A 135 25.99 -18.57 -24.81
N PRO A 136 27.05 -18.66 -23.99
CA PRO A 136 26.94 -18.39 -22.56
C PRO A 136 26.19 -17.07 -22.37
N ALA A 137 25.01 -17.15 -21.76
CA ALA A 137 24.21 -16.00 -21.46
C ALA A 137 25.11 -14.99 -20.70
N PRO A 138 25.10 -13.69 -21.03
CA PRO A 138 25.56 -12.72 -20.07
C PRO A 138 24.69 -12.96 -18.84
N THR A 139 25.34 -13.36 -17.75
CA THR A 139 24.76 -13.58 -16.44
C THR A 139 23.67 -12.54 -16.26
N ALA A 140 22.41 -12.98 -16.22
CA ALA A 140 21.32 -12.13 -15.79
C ALA A 140 21.78 -11.58 -14.45
N ALA A 141 22.19 -10.31 -14.45
CA ALA A 141 22.43 -9.59 -13.23
C ALA A 141 21.11 -9.72 -12.50
N ALA A 142 21.13 -10.52 -11.43
CA ALA A 142 20.01 -10.71 -10.54
C ALA A 142 19.34 -9.36 -10.39
N SER A 143 18.06 -9.30 -10.73
CA SER A 143 17.24 -8.16 -10.38
C SER A 143 17.45 -7.97 -8.90
N ALA A 144 18.26 -6.96 -8.54
CA ALA A 144 18.53 -6.68 -7.15
C ALA A 144 17.16 -6.57 -6.48
N PRO A 145 16.94 -7.28 -5.36
CA PRO A 145 15.69 -7.15 -4.63
C PRO A 145 15.49 -5.66 -4.44
N ALA A 146 14.33 -5.18 -4.90
CA ALA A 146 13.96 -3.80 -4.74
C ALA A 146 14.18 -3.46 -3.27
N ALA A 147 15.10 -2.54 -2.99
CA ALA A 147 15.28 -2.01 -1.65
C ALA A 147 13.89 -1.69 -1.09
N GLY A 148 13.58 -2.30 0.05
CA GLY A 148 12.23 -2.44 0.58
C GLY A 148 11.47 -1.12 0.58
N GLY A 149 10.36 -1.09 -0.14
CA GLY A 149 9.47 0.05 -0.24
C GLY A 149 8.32 -0.31 -1.17
N VAL A 150 7.10 -0.01 -0.76
CA VAL A 150 5.90 -0.32 -1.55
C VAL A 150 5.84 0.65 -2.73
N GLY A 151 6.03 0.11 -3.94
CA GLY A 151 6.13 0.88 -5.17
C GLY A 151 4.76 1.13 -5.78
N VAL A 152 4.39 2.40 -5.93
CA VAL A 152 3.17 2.81 -6.63
C VAL A 152 3.47 2.92 -8.13
N GLN A 153 2.93 2.02 -8.95
CA GLN A 153 3.07 2.10 -10.40
C GLN A 153 2.21 3.25 -10.94
N VAL A 154 2.87 4.27 -11.47
CA VAL A 154 2.23 5.49 -12.02
C VAL A 154 2.22 5.52 -13.55
N GLY A 155 2.90 4.58 -14.21
CA GLY A 155 2.88 4.47 -15.66
C GLY A 155 3.66 3.27 -16.21
N ALA A 156 3.45 2.98 -17.49
CA ALA A 156 4.17 1.98 -18.25
C ALA A 156 4.50 2.55 -19.63
N TYR A 157 5.76 2.47 -20.03
CA TYR A 157 6.29 3.08 -21.26
C TYR A 157 7.07 2.05 -22.08
N SER A 158 7.23 2.29 -23.38
CA SER A 158 7.96 1.37 -24.27
C SER A 158 9.48 1.56 -24.21
N THR A 159 9.97 2.72 -23.74
CA THR A 159 11.41 2.98 -23.55
C THR A 159 11.68 3.60 -22.17
N ARG A 160 12.94 3.54 -21.73
CA ARG A 160 13.37 4.13 -20.45
C ARG A 160 13.25 5.66 -20.47
N GLU A 161 13.63 6.28 -21.58
CA GLU A 161 13.64 7.73 -21.75
C GLU A 161 12.21 8.29 -21.68
N GLN A 162 11.24 7.57 -22.25
CA GLN A 162 9.82 7.93 -22.14
C GLN A 162 9.30 7.80 -20.70
N ALA A 163 9.79 6.82 -19.94
CA ALA A 163 9.44 6.69 -18.53
C ALA A 163 9.98 7.85 -17.68
N GLU A 164 11.22 8.28 -17.93
CA GLU A 164 11.82 9.44 -17.23
C GLU A 164 11.15 10.76 -17.62
N ALA A 165 10.88 10.97 -18.91
CA ALA A 165 10.14 12.13 -19.39
C ALA A 165 8.69 12.16 -18.84
N GLY A 166 8.05 10.99 -18.77
CA GLY A 166 6.74 10.80 -18.17
C GLY A 166 6.72 11.19 -16.68
N TRP A 167 7.78 10.85 -15.93
CA TRP A 167 7.94 11.26 -14.53
C TRP A 167 8.06 12.77 -14.36
N GLN A 168 8.86 13.44 -15.20
CA GLN A 168 8.98 14.91 -15.16
C GLN A 168 7.65 15.61 -15.46
N LYS A 169 6.91 15.10 -16.44
CA LYS A 169 5.57 15.60 -16.77
C LYS A 169 4.60 15.40 -15.59
N LEU A 170 4.64 14.25 -14.94
CA LEU A 170 3.82 13.98 -13.74
C LEU A 170 4.14 14.94 -12.59
N GLN A 171 5.42 15.20 -12.33
CA GLN A 171 5.84 16.17 -11.31
C GLN A 171 5.36 17.59 -11.63
N SER A 172 5.31 17.98 -12.91
CA SER A 172 4.75 19.29 -13.30
C SER A 172 3.23 19.39 -13.19
N GLN A 173 2.53 18.25 -13.24
CA GLN A 173 1.07 18.20 -13.16
C GLN A 173 0.57 18.19 -11.71
N THR A 174 1.37 17.64 -10.80
CA THR A 174 0.97 17.44 -9.40
C THR A 174 2.15 17.71 -8.45
N ASP A 175 2.01 18.72 -7.60
CA ASP A 175 2.98 19.02 -6.54
C ASP A 175 3.06 17.92 -5.46
N LYS A 176 2.07 17.01 -5.41
CA LYS A 176 2.03 15.88 -4.47
C LYS A 176 3.11 14.82 -4.75
N LEU A 177 3.73 14.85 -5.92
CA LEU A 177 4.87 14.01 -6.27
C LEU A 177 6.22 14.68 -5.93
N ALA A 178 6.22 15.95 -5.51
CA ALA A 178 7.43 16.66 -5.15
C ALA A 178 8.09 16.00 -3.93
N GLY A 179 9.35 15.61 -4.09
CA GLY A 179 10.12 14.91 -3.04
C GLY A 179 9.88 13.40 -2.97
N VAL A 180 9.00 12.84 -3.81
CA VAL A 180 8.84 11.38 -3.93
C VAL A 180 9.90 10.84 -4.90
N SER A 181 10.62 9.79 -4.50
CA SER A 181 11.60 9.14 -5.37
C SER A 181 10.89 8.24 -6.40
N HIS A 182 11.44 8.13 -7.60
CA HIS A 182 10.93 7.20 -8.63
C HIS A 182 11.96 6.15 -9.00
N ARG A 183 11.46 5.05 -9.56
CA ARG A 183 12.25 3.97 -10.14
C ARG A 183 11.62 3.50 -11.44
N VAL A 184 12.47 3.25 -12.43
CA VAL A 184 12.07 2.61 -13.68
C VAL A 184 12.53 1.16 -13.66
N ILE A 185 11.58 0.23 -13.74
CA ILE A 185 11.84 -1.22 -13.80
C ILE A 185 11.52 -1.72 -15.20
N GLN A 186 12.48 -2.39 -15.82
CA GLN A 186 12.25 -3.12 -17.06
C GLN A 186 11.47 -4.40 -16.76
N GLY A 187 10.36 -4.64 -17.46
CA GLY A 187 9.58 -5.86 -17.40
C GLY A 187 9.14 -6.30 -18.79
N GLN A 188 8.94 -7.60 -18.97
CA GLN A 188 8.35 -8.14 -20.19
C GLN A 188 6.82 -8.06 -20.08
N ALA A 189 6.14 -7.64 -21.15
CA ALA A 189 4.71 -7.79 -21.32
C ALA A 189 4.44 -8.57 -22.62
N ASP A 190 3.21 -9.06 -22.83
CA ASP A 190 2.84 -9.85 -24.02
C ASP A 190 3.08 -9.12 -25.36
N ILE A 191 3.24 -7.79 -25.29
CA ILE A 191 3.48 -6.89 -26.42
C ILE A 191 4.95 -6.49 -26.63
N GLY A 192 5.87 -6.99 -25.78
CA GLY A 192 7.31 -6.69 -25.83
C GLY A 192 7.88 -6.13 -24.53
N THR A 193 9.06 -5.51 -24.61
CA THR A 193 9.75 -4.91 -23.45
C THR A 193 9.05 -3.63 -22.99
N VAL A 194 8.68 -3.55 -21.71
CA VAL A 194 7.98 -2.42 -21.10
C VAL A 194 8.77 -1.90 -19.89
N PHE A 195 8.83 -0.58 -19.76
CA PHE A 195 9.45 0.12 -18.65
C PHE A 195 8.36 0.64 -17.71
N ARG A 196 8.23 0.02 -16.53
CA ARG A 196 7.27 0.39 -15.49
C ARG A 196 7.86 1.51 -14.64
N LEU A 197 7.16 2.63 -14.57
CA LEU A 197 7.51 3.76 -13.73
C LEU A 197 6.81 3.61 -12.37
N GLN A 198 7.59 3.53 -11.30
CA GLN A 198 7.10 3.38 -9.94
C GLN A 198 7.54 4.56 -9.08
N ALA A 199 6.62 5.15 -8.32
CA ALA A 199 6.91 6.06 -7.23
C ALA A 199 7.17 5.23 -5.96
N ILE A 200 8.31 5.44 -5.32
CA ILE A 200 8.70 4.73 -4.09
C ILE A 200 8.01 5.43 -2.91
N ALA A 201 7.00 4.79 -2.34
CA ALA A 201 6.44 5.20 -1.06
C ALA A 201 7.08 4.36 0.06
N GLY A 202 7.36 5.00 1.19
CA GLY A 202 8.04 4.35 2.33
C GLY A 202 7.27 3.17 2.92
N ASP A 203 5.93 3.16 2.80
CA ASP A 203 5.06 2.12 3.33
C ASP A 203 3.77 1.95 2.48
N ALA A 204 3.04 0.84 2.69
CA ALA A 204 1.81 0.52 1.94
C ALA A 204 0.67 1.53 2.15
N ALA A 205 0.56 2.13 3.33
CA ALA A 205 -0.48 3.12 3.62
C ALA A 205 -0.16 4.46 2.95
N ALA A 206 1.10 4.88 2.95
CA ALA A 206 1.62 6.04 2.22
C ALA A 206 1.45 5.85 0.70
N ALA A 207 1.75 4.65 0.19
CA ALA A 207 1.54 4.28 -1.21
C ALA A 207 0.07 4.43 -1.63
N SER A 208 -0.85 3.95 -0.79
CA SER A 208 -2.30 4.03 -1.02
C SER A 208 -2.82 5.46 -1.00
N ARG A 209 -2.36 6.28 -0.03
CA ARG A 209 -2.72 7.70 0.08
C ARG A 209 -2.20 8.51 -1.09
N LEU A 210 -0.95 8.28 -1.50
CA LEU A 210 -0.35 8.91 -2.68
C LEU A 210 -1.13 8.55 -3.94
N CYS A 211 -1.54 7.29 -4.07
CA CYS A 211 -2.34 6.85 -5.20
C CYS A 211 -3.74 7.49 -5.24
N ALA A 212 -4.37 7.67 -4.08
CA ALA A 212 -5.66 8.35 -3.98
C ALA A 212 -5.55 9.84 -4.38
N SER A 213 -4.50 10.54 -3.95
CA SER A 213 -4.27 11.94 -4.36
C SER A 213 -3.92 12.07 -5.84
N LEU A 214 -3.20 11.10 -6.40
CA LEU A 214 -2.89 11.10 -7.84
C LEU A 214 -4.14 10.88 -8.70
N LYS A 215 -5.05 10.03 -8.24
CA LYS A 215 -6.34 9.81 -8.93
C LYS A 215 -7.22 11.05 -8.91
N SER A 216 -7.21 11.85 -7.85
CA SER A 216 -7.98 13.12 -7.84
C SER A 216 -7.45 14.14 -8.85
N ASP A 217 -6.15 14.09 -9.16
CA ASP A 217 -5.52 14.93 -10.18
C ASP A 217 -5.60 14.33 -11.60
N GLY A 218 -6.30 13.19 -11.76
CA GLY A 218 -6.49 12.52 -13.05
C GLY A 218 -5.34 11.61 -13.50
N VAL A 219 -4.38 11.31 -12.62
CA VAL A 219 -3.25 10.43 -12.92
C VAL A 219 -3.62 8.97 -12.61
N ALA A 220 -3.46 8.10 -13.62
CA ALA A 220 -3.69 6.67 -13.45
C ALA A 220 -2.61 6.05 -12.55
N CYS A 221 -3.05 5.44 -11.45
CA CYS A 221 -2.17 4.92 -10.42
C CYS A 221 -2.59 3.53 -9.94
N GLN A 222 -1.62 2.61 -9.82
CA GLN A 222 -1.79 1.25 -9.34
C GLN A 222 -0.76 0.91 -8.25
N VAL A 223 -1.22 0.62 -7.03
CA VAL A 223 -0.35 0.19 -5.93
C VAL A 223 0.07 -1.25 -6.18
N LYS A 224 1.38 -1.52 -6.22
CA LYS A 224 1.93 -2.87 -6.26
C LYS A 224 2.54 -3.15 -4.88
N PRO A 225 1.97 -4.08 -4.08
CA PRO A 225 2.52 -4.44 -2.77
C PRO A 225 3.92 -5.05 -2.90
#